data_AF-A0A9X2E3X4-F1
#
_entry.id   AF-A0A9X2E3X4-F1
#
_cell.length_a   1.000
_cell.length_b   1.000
_cell.length_c   1.000
_cell.angle_alpha   90.00
_cell.angle_beta   90.00
_cell.angle_gamma   90.00
#
_symmetry.space_group_name_H-M   'P 1'
#
loop_
_entity.id
_entity.type
_entity.pdbx_description
1 polymer ?
#
loop_
_entity_poly.entity_id
_entity_poly.type
_entity_poly.pdbx_seq_one_letter_code
_entity_poly.pdbx_strand_id
1 'polypeptide(L)'
;PSPHPSDERITAQGFETGRLLRRLDLLEQSIAEGERALRGSIDPASGEGRPAARGGHREQILSNLAVERALAETIRRVLASRR
;
A
#
# COMPACT_ATOMS: atom_id res chain seq x y z
N PRO A 1 -6.00 -8.37 44.24
CA PRO A 1 -5.34 -8.62 42.94
C PRO A 1 -5.91 -7.69 41.85
N SER A 2 -5.18 -6.61 41.56
CA SER A 2 -5.55 -5.69 40.49
C SER A 2 -5.23 -6.31 39.13
N PRO A 3 -6.12 -6.25 38.12
CA PRO A 3 -5.83 -6.79 36.80
C PRO A 3 -4.72 -5.95 36.14
N HIS A 4 -3.64 -6.62 35.75
CA HIS A 4 -2.59 -5.99 34.96
C HIS A 4 -3.10 -5.72 33.53
N PRO A 5 -2.78 -4.57 32.91
CA PRO A 5 -3.23 -4.20 31.56
C PRO A 5 -2.55 -5.00 30.42
N SER A 6 -1.86 -6.09 30.73
CA SER A 6 -0.98 -6.81 29.80
C SER A 6 -1.62 -8.06 29.18
N ASP A 7 -2.86 -8.39 29.52
CA ASP A 7 -3.53 -9.63 29.07
C ASP A 7 -4.34 -9.41 27.78
N GLU A 8 -3.88 -8.53 26.88
CA GLU A 8 -4.30 -8.53 25.47
C GLU A 8 -3.75 -9.81 24.83
N ARG A 9 -4.42 -10.93 25.08
CA ARG A 9 -4.11 -12.20 24.43
C ARG A 9 -4.20 -11.98 22.93
N ILE A 10 -3.05 -12.07 22.25
CA ILE A 10 -2.99 -12.06 20.79
C ILE A 10 -3.84 -13.24 20.30
N THR A 11 -5.06 -12.95 19.85
CA THR A 11 -5.92 -13.96 19.24
C THR A 11 -5.41 -14.21 17.81
N ALA A 12 -5.56 -15.44 17.31
CA ALA A 12 -5.22 -15.75 15.92
C ALA A 12 -5.95 -14.82 14.93
N GLN A 13 -7.20 -14.46 15.25
CA GLN A 13 -8.00 -13.51 14.47
C GLN A 13 -7.42 -12.08 14.51
N GLY A 14 -7.00 -11.61 15.69
CA GLY A 14 -6.37 -10.30 15.85
C GLY A 14 -5.04 -10.22 15.11
N PHE A 15 -4.21 -11.26 15.21
CA PHE A 15 -2.95 -11.38 14.49
C PHE A 15 -3.16 -11.34 12.97
N GLU A 16 -4.09 -12.14 12.45
CA GLU A 16 -4.39 -12.19 11.01
C GLU A 16 -4.93 -10.85 10.51
N THR A 17 -5.80 -10.20 11.29
CA THR A 17 -6.33 -8.87 10.96
C THR A 17 -5.23 -7.82 10.94
N GLY A 18 -4.35 -7.79 11.94
CA GLY A 18 -3.20 -6.90 11.98
C GLY A 18 -2.22 -7.13 10.83
N ARG A 19 -2.01 -8.40 10.43
CA ARG A 19 -1.21 -8.77 9.26
C ARG A 19 -1.81 -8.23 7.96
N LEU A 20 -3.13 -8.34 7.78
CA LEU A 20 -3.82 -7.83 6.61
C LEU A 20 -3.78 -6.30 6.54
N LEU A 21 -3.97 -5.60 7.66
CA LEU A 21 -3.85 -4.15 7.74
C LEU A 21 -2.45 -3.67 7.33
N ARG A 22 -1.39 -4.26 7.91
CA ARG A 22 -0.01 -3.90 7.53
C ARG A 22 0.28 -4.17 6.05
N ARG A 23 -0.29 -5.24 5.48
CA ARG A 23 -0.13 -5.52 4.06
C ARG A 23 -0.87 -4.50 3.19
N LEU A 24 -2.04 -4.03 3.62
CA LEU A 24 -2.77 -2.96 2.94
C LEU A 24 -1.96 -1.67 2.95
N ASP A 25 -1.38 -1.28 4.09
CA ASP A 25 -0.56 -0.08 4.19
C ASP A 25 0.64 -0.09 3.23
N LEU A 26 1.31 -1.24 3.08
CA LEU A 26 2.42 -1.41 2.14
C LEU A 26 1.97 -1.32 0.67
N LEU A 27 0.81 -1.89 0.34
CA LEU A 27 0.24 -1.79 -1.01
C LEU A 27 -0.12 -0.34 -1.34
N GLU A 28 -0.71 0.39 -0.40
CA GLU A 28 -1.09 1.80 -0.61
C GLU A 28 0.14 2.70 -0.78
N GLN A 29 1.23 2.43 -0.05
CA GLN A 29 2.52 3.09 -0.25
C GLN A 29 3.09 2.81 -1.66
N SER A 30 3.12 1.54 -2.09
CA SER A 30 3.60 1.15 -3.42
C SER A 30 2.79 1.81 -4.54
N ILE A 31 1.45 1.83 -4.41
CA ILE A 31 0.55 2.48 -5.35
C ILE A 31 0.88 3.98 -5.46
N ALA A 32 1.03 4.68 -4.33
CA ALA A 32 1.34 6.09 -4.31
C ALA A 32 2.70 6.40 -4.97
N GLU A 33 3.70 5.52 -4.78
CA GLU A 33 5.00 5.62 -5.45
C GLU A 33 4.90 5.42 -6.96
N GLY A 34 4.20 4.39 -7.41
CA GLY A 34 3.95 4.13 -8.84
C GLY A 34 3.22 5.29 -9.51
N GLU A 35 2.19 5.84 -8.87
CA GLU A 35 1.47 7.03 -9.36
C GLU A 35 2.37 8.26 -9.45
N ARG A 36 3.25 8.46 -8.46
CA ARG A 36 4.23 9.56 -8.47
C ARG A 36 5.23 9.38 -9.63
N ALA A 37 5.71 8.17 -9.86
CA ALA A 37 6.62 7.86 -10.98
C ALA A 37 5.98 8.11 -12.36
N LEU A 38 4.66 7.96 -12.47
CA LEU A 38 3.89 8.23 -13.70
C LEU A 38 3.55 9.71 -13.90
N ARG A 39 3.56 10.53 -12.83
CA ARG A 39 3.09 11.93 -12.90
C ARG A 39 4.12 12.87 -13.55
N GLY A 40 5.38 12.46 -13.63
CA GLY A 40 6.49 13.37 -13.92
C GLY A 40 6.68 14.38 -12.78
N SER A 41 7.83 15.03 -12.71
CA SER A 41 8.07 16.05 -11.69
C SER A 41 8.93 17.17 -12.23
N ILE A 42 9.00 18.28 -11.51
CA ILE A 42 9.97 19.34 -11.77
C ILE A 42 11.08 19.16 -10.74
N ASP A 43 12.33 19.16 -11.20
CA ASP A 43 13.49 19.21 -10.31
C ASP A 43 13.59 20.63 -9.70
N PRO A 44 13.44 20.80 -8.38
CA PRO A 44 13.44 22.12 -7.76
C PRO A 44 14.79 22.85 -7.85
N ALA A 45 15.89 22.14 -8.09
CA ALA A 45 17.22 22.74 -8.21
C ALA A 45 17.49 23.31 -9.60
N SER A 46 17.01 22.65 -10.65
CA SER A 46 17.27 23.00 -12.05
C SER A 46 16.07 23.63 -12.76
N GLY A 47 14.85 23.50 -12.22
CA GLY A 47 13.61 23.89 -12.89
C GLY A 47 13.23 22.98 -14.06
N GLU A 48 14.02 21.95 -14.34
CA GLU A 48 13.82 21.05 -15.47
C GLU A 48 12.73 20.00 -15.17
N GLY A 49 11.95 19.67 -16.20
CA GLY A 49 10.96 18.61 -16.12
C GLY A 49 11.64 17.23 -16.12
N ARG A 50 11.52 16.49 -15.02
CA ARG A 50 11.81 15.06 -15.00
C ARG A 50 10.70 14.32 -15.75
N PRO A 51 11.04 13.64 -16.86
CA PRO A 51 10.03 12.88 -17.58
C PRO A 51 9.46 11.80 -16.65
N ALA A 52 8.14 11.64 -16.70
CA ALA A 52 7.48 10.46 -16.16
C ALA A 52 8.15 9.18 -16.70
N ALA A 53 7.98 8.05 -16.04
CA ALA A 53 8.42 6.76 -16.59
C ALA A 53 8.00 6.61 -18.06
N ARG A 54 8.91 6.14 -18.92
CA ARG A 54 8.71 5.97 -20.37
C ARG A 54 9.00 4.54 -20.81
N GLY A 55 8.49 4.17 -21.99
CA GLY A 55 8.71 2.86 -22.60
C GLY A 55 8.29 1.69 -21.70
N GLY A 56 9.02 0.57 -21.77
CA GLY A 56 8.72 -0.63 -20.99
C GLY A 56 8.71 -0.42 -19.47
N HIS A 57 9.46 0.56 -18.95
CA HIS A 57 9.40 0.90 -17.52
C HIS A 57 8.03 1.47 -17.12
N ARG A 58 7.42 2.29 -17.99
CA ARG A 58 6.06 2.81 -17.78
C ARG A 58 5.02 1.69 -17.80
N GLU A 59 5.14 0.79 -18.76
CA GLU A 59 4.24 -0.36 -18.92
C GLU A 59 4.33 -1.28 -17.69
N GLN A 60 5.53 -1.50 -17.17
CA GLN A 60 5.73 -2.26 -15.94
C GLN A 60 5.03 -1.59 -14.74
N ILE A 61 5.17 -0.27 -14.57
CA ILE A 61 4.50 0.45 -13.47
C ILE A 61 2.97 0.33 -13.60
N LEU A 62 2.43 0.50 -14.81
CA LEU A 62 0.98 0.35 -15.03
C LEU A 62 0.48 -1.06 -14.74
N SER A 63 1.25 -2.08 -15.14
CA SER A 63 0.95 -3.48 -14.85
C SER A 63 0.96 -3.75 -13.34
N ASN A 64 2.00 -3.30 -12.64
CA ASN A 64 2.10 -3.43 -11.19
C ASN A 64 0.93 -2.73 -10.48
N LEU A 65 0.61 -1.49 -10.86
CA LEU A 65 -0.49 -0.74 -10.28
C LEU A 65 -1.84 -1.44 -10.43
N ALA A 66 -2.09 -2.09 -11.57
CA ALA A 66 -3.32 -2.85 -11.77
C ALA A 66 -3.43 -4.02 -10.78
N VAL A 67 -2.35 -4.78 -10.59
CA VAL A 67 -2.30 -5.89 -9.64
C VAL A 67 -2.41 -5.41 -8.20
N GLU A 68 -1.66 -4.38 -7.82
CA GLU A 68 -1.65 -3.85 -6.46
C GLU A 68 -3.01 -3.28 -6.05
N ARG A 69 -3.70 -2.57 -6.95
CA ARG A 69 -5.06 -2.07 -6.70
C ARG A 69 -6.05 -3.21 -6.51
N ALA A 70 -5.97 -4.25 -7.34
CA ALA A 70 -6.84 -5.43 -7.20
C ALA A 70 -6.60 -6.17 -5.86
N LEU A 71 -5.35 -6.29 -5.43
CA LEU A 71 -4.99 -6.88 -4.13
C LEU A 71 -5.47 -6.01 -2.96
N ALA A 72 -5.25 -4.70 -3.01
CA ALA A 72 -5.70 -3.77 -1.98
C ALA A 72 -7.23 -3.84 -1.81
N GLU A 73 -7.97 -3.85 -2.92
CA GLU A 73 -9.43 -4.00 -2.91
C GLU A 73 -9.87 -5.33 -2.30
N THR A 74 -9.20 -6.44 -2.64
CA THR A 74 -9.48 -7.75 -2.06
C THR A 74 -9.28 -7.74 -0.54
N ILE A 75 -8.17 -7.16 -0.06
CA ILE A 75 -7.89 -7.07 1.39
C ILE A 75 -8.94 -6.21 2.09
N ARG A 76 -9.34 -5.06 1.51
CA ARG A 76 -10.40 -4.22 2.07
C ARG A 76 -11.72 -4.96 2.22
N ARG A 77 -12.10 -5.77 1.23
CA ARG A 77 -13.32 -6.61 1.30
C ARG A 77 -13.24 -7.64 2.42
N VAL A 78 -12.10 -8.33 2.55
CA VAL A 78 -11.88 -9.32 3.61
C VAL A 78 -11.90 -8.68 5.00
N LEU A 79 -11.35 -7.49 5.16
CA LEU A 79 -11.40 -6.75 6.42
C LEU A 79 -12.83 -6.26 6.73
N ALA A 80 -13.56 -5.77 5.73
CA ALA A 80 -14.93 -5.33 5.87
C ALA A 80 -15.88 -6.47 6.26
N SER A 81 -15.68 -7.67 5.70
CA SER A 81 -16.49 -8.85 6.02
C SER A 81 -16.24 -9.43 7.42
N ARG A 82 -15.22 -8.93 8.14
CA ARG A 82 -14.83 -9.35 9.49
C ARG A 82 -15.26 -8.36 10.58
N ARG A 83 -15.79 -7.20 10.19
CA ARG A 83 -16.45 -6.23 11.08
C ARG A 83 -17.90 -6.62 11.31
#